data_AF-A0A7Y2DF42-F1
#
_entry.id   AF-A0A7Y2DF42-F1
#
_cell.length_a   1.000
_cell.length_b   1.000
_cell.length_c   1.000
_cell.angle_alpha   90.00
_cell.angle_beta   90.00
_cell.angle_gamma   90.00
#
_symmetry.space_group_name_H-M   'P 1'
#
loop_
_entity.id
_entity.type
_entity.pdbx_description
1 polymer ?
#
loop_
_entity_poly.entity_id
_entity_poly.type
_entity_poly.pdbx_seq_one_letter_code
_entity_poly.pdbx_strand_id
1 'polypeptide(L)'
;NLREEAKKFHEKGRGNGYVLNIGDQRIYFSGDTEDIPEMRNLKNIDKAFVCMNLPYTMTVDSAADGVLEFKPDQVYPYHYRGNPDVSDVGKFKELVNEGSSEIEVVQLDWYPNEDY
;
A
#
# COMPACT_ATOMS: atom_id res chain seq x y z
N ASN A 1 8.31 9.75 3.05
CA ASN A 1 7.35 9.67 4.18
C ASN A 1 6.92 11.05 4.65
N LEU A 2 5.74 11.13 5.26
CA LEU A 2 5.03 12.33 5.73
C LEU A 2 5.22 12.56 7.24
N ARG A 3 5.08 11.53 8.09
CA ARG A 3 5.19 11.63 9.55
C ARG A 3 6.63 11.98 9.97
N GLU A 4 6.79 12.88 10.94
CA GLU A 4 8.11 13.41 11.34
C GLU A 4 9.09 12.31 11.75
N GLU A 5 8.64 11.33 12.53
CA GLU A 5 9.47 10.20 12.97
C GLU A 5 9.87 9.25 11.83
N ALA A 6 9.10 9.27 10.73
CA ALA A 6 9.30 8.43 9.56
C ALA A 6 10.12 9.11 8.45
N LYS A 7 10.34 10.42 8.48
CA LYS A 7 11.09 11.17 7.45
C LYS A 7 12.55 10.74 7.29
N LYS A 8 13.15 10.17 8.33
CA LYS A 8 14.49 9.56 8.28
C LYS A 8 14.54 8.30 7.40
N PHE A 9 13.38 7.72 7.09
CA PHE A 9 13.24 6.62 6.16
C PHE A 9 12.80 7.16 4.79
N HIS A 10 13.31 6.54 3.72
CA HIS A 10 12.92 6.80 2.33
C HIS A 10 12.86 8.30 1.97
N GLU A 11 14.00 8.97 2.16
CA GLU A 11 14.15 10.39 1.82
C GLU A 11 13.75 10.67 0.37
N LYS A 12 13.10 11.81 0.15
CA LYS A 12 12.62 12.23 -1.17
C LYS A 12 13.79 12.29 -2.16
N GLY A 13 13.64 11.58 -3.29
CA GLY A 13 14.65 11.51 -4.35
C GLY A 13 15.54 10.26 -4.32
N ARG A 14 15.41 9.38 -3.33
CA ARG A 14 16.19 8.13 -3.22
C ARG A 14 15.44 6.90 -3.76
N GLY A 15 14.15 6.77 -3.44
CA GLY A 15 13.30 5.64 -3.83
C GLY A 15 12.24 6.03 -4.86
N ASN A 16 11.72 5.04 -5.59
CA ASN A 16 10.68 5.22 -6.59
C ASN A 16 9.51 4.26 -6.32
N GLY A 17 8.29 4.76 -6.50
CA GLY A 17 7.17 3.92 -6.91
C GLY A 17 7.11 3.85 -8.44
N TYR A 18 6.47 2.81 -8.99
CA TYR A 18 6.35 2.62 -10.43
C TYR A 18 4.90 2.42 -10.84
N VAL A 19 4.51 3.05 -11.93
CA VAL A 19 3.29 2.69 -12.66
C VAL A 19 3.72 2.10 -13.99
N LEU A 20 3.40 0.82 -14.19
CA LEU A 20 3.73 0.06 -15.39
C LEU A 20 2.48 -0.12 -16.23
N ASN A 21 2.56 0.13 -17.53
CA ASN A 21 1.50 -0.22 -18.48
C ASN A 21 1.93 -1.50 -19.19
N ILE A 22 1.19 -2.59 -18.97
CA ILE A 22 1.49 -3.92 -19.51
C ILE A 22 0.23 -4.43 -20.18
N GLY A 23 0.24 -4.49 -21.52
CA GLY A 23 -0.96 -4.77 -22.29
C GLY A 23 -2.01 -3.68 -22.07
N ASP A 24 -3.22 -4.10 -21.68
CA ASP A 24 -4.34 -3.23 -21.31
C ASP A 24 -4.37 -2.87 -19.83
N GLN A 25 -3.42 -3.36 -19.02
CA GLN A 25 -3.38 -3.12 -17.58
C GLN A 25 -2.38 -2.04 -17.18
N ARG A 26 -2.75 -1.25 -16.17
CA ARG A 26 -1.94 -0.25 -15.48
C ARG A 26 -1.73 -0.66 -14.02
N ILE A 27 -0.49 -1.01 -13.71
CA ILE A 27 -0.11 -1.66 -12.44
C ILE A 27 0.77 -0.70 -11.65
N TYR A 28 0.39 -0.40 -10.41
CA TYR A 28 1.13 0.45 -9.48
C TYR A 28 1.88 -0.39 -8.45
N PHE A 29 3.17 -0.09 -8.26
CA PHE A 29 3.98 -0.56 -7.15
C PHE A 29 4.42 0.64 -6.32
N SER A 30 4.02 0.67 -5.06
CA SER A 30 4.30 1.79 -4.14
C SER A 30 5.79 1.97 -3.81
N GLY A 31 6.57 0.88 -3.89
CA GLY A 31 7.88 0.86 -3.26
C GLY A 31 7.71 0.91 -1.75
N ASP A 32 8.53 1.70 -1.08
CA ASP A 32 8.38 2.03 0.33
C ASP A 32 8.07 3.53 0.47
N THR A 33 6.84 3.83 0.87
CA THR A 33 6.34 5.20 1.06
C THR A 33 5.17 5.21 2.02
N GLU A 34 4.81 6.39 2.52
CA GLU A 34 3.47 6.64 3.08
C GLU A 34 2.47 7.02 1.97
N ASP A 35 1.23 7.30 2.34
CA ASP A 35 0.11 7.72 1.48
C ASP A 35 0.29 9.15 0.94
N ILE A 36 1.44 9.40 0.30
CA ILE A 36 1.81 10.71 -0.24
C ILE A 36 0.82 11.22 -1.28
N PRO A 37 0.68 12.55 -1.47
CA PRO A 37 -0.23 13.12 -2.46
C PRO A 37 -0.04 12.55 -3.87
N GLU A 38 1.18 12.20 -4.28
CA GLU A 38 1.47 11.60 -5.58
C GLU A 38 0.82 10.22 -5.75
N MET A 39 0.78 9.38 -4.70
CA MET A 39 0.07 8.10 -4.69
C MET A 39 -1.45 8.31 -4.72
N ARG A 40 -1.95 9.22 -3.87
CA ARG A 40 -3.38 9.54 -3.75
C ARG A 40 -3.98 10.11 -5.04
N ASN A 41 -3.16 10.77 -5.87
CA ASN A 41 -3.59 11.34 -7.15
C ASN A 41 -3.49 10.37 -8.34
N LEU A 42 -3.10 9.11 -8.13
CA LEU A 42 -3.10 8.11 -9.20
C LEU A 42 -4.53 7.93 -9.77
N LYS A 43 -4.59 7.50 -11.04
CA LYS A 43 -5.85 7.29 -11.76
C LYS A 43 -5.75 6.05 -12.64
N ASN A 44 -6.89 5.39 -12.82
CA ASN A 44 -7.09 4.25 -13.71
C ASN A 44 -6.11 3.10 -13.43
N ILE A 45 -5.95 2.73 -12.15
CA ILE A 45 -5.04 1.66 -11.73
C ILE A 45 -5.82 0.35 -11.64
N ASP A 46 -5.50 -0.62 -12.49
CA ASP A 46 -6.13 -1.95 -12.41
C ASP A 46 -5.63 -2.72 -11.19
N LYS A 47 -4.34 -2.62 -10.88
CA LYS A 47 -3.71 -3.38 -9.79
C LYS A 47 -2.73 -2.50 -9.02
N ALA A 48 -2.84 -2.47 -7.71
CA ALA A 48 -1.94 -1.72 -6.84
C ALA A 48 -1.27 -2.61 -5.79
N PHE A 49 0.05 -2.53 -5.67
CA PHE A 49 0.83 -3.19 -4.62
C PHE A 49 1.25 -2.14 -3.59
N VAL A 50 0.70 -2.24 -2.37
CA VAL A 50 0.76 -1.17 -1.36
C VAL A 50 1.43 -1.66 -0.07
N CYS A 51 2.51 -0.99 0.34
CA CYS A 51 3.26 -1.31 1.56
C CYS A 51 2.57 -0.74 2.81
N MET A 52 2.67 -1.43 3.94
CA MET A 52 2.21 -0.92 5.24
C MET A 52 2.97 -1.61 6.37
N ASN A 53 4.14 -1.10 6.73
CA ASN A 53 4.98 -1.63 7.78
C ASN A 53 5.64 -0.53 8.59
N LEU A 54 5.18 -0.35 9.83
CA LEU A 54 5.83 0.56 10.75
C LEU A 54 7.16 0.02 11.27
N PRO A 55 8.15 0.89 11.56
CA PRO A 55 8.11 2.35 11.43
C PRO A 55 8.51 2.87 10.04
N TYR A 56 8.68 1.98 9.06
CA TYR A 56 9.36 2.26 7.80
C TYR A 56 8.48 2.98 6.78
N THR A 57 7.20 2.65 6.72
CA THR A 57 6.24 3.19 5.75
C THR A 57 5.05 3.81 6.48
N MET A 58 3.84 3.29 6.31
CA MET A 58 2.59 3.83 6.86
C MET A 58 1.83 2.83 7.74
N THR A 59 0.85 3.35 8.49
CA THR A 59 -0.12 2.54 9.25
C THR A 59 -1.10 1.84 8.30
N VAL A 60 -1.78 0.82 8.82
CA VAL A 60 -2.91 0.16 8.13
C VAL A 60 -4.01 1.17 7.76
N ASP A 61 -4.36 2.08 8.68
CA ASP A 61 -5.40 3.08 8.47
C ASP A 61 -5.03 4.07 7.35
N SER A 62 -3.79 4.57 7.32
CA SER A 62 -3.29 5.43 6.24
C SER A 62 -3.20 4.70 4.90
N ALA A 63 -2.83 3.42 4.90
CA ALA A 63 -2.82 2.62 3.69
C ALA A 63 -4.23 2.46 3.09
N ALA A 64 -5.21 2.15 3.93
CA ALA A 64 -6.61 2.03 3.50
C ALA A 64 -7.15 3.37 2.98
N ASP A 65 -6.95 4.46 3.72
CA ASP A 65 -7.37 5.81 3.31
C ASP A 65 -6.72 6.24 1.99
N GLY A 66 -5.42 5.98 1.81
CA GLY A 66 -4.72 6.24 0.56
C GLY A 66 -5.29 5.45 -0.61
N VAL A 67 -5.57 4.14 -0.43
CA VAL A 67 -6.16 3.27 -1.46
C VAL A 67 -7.57 3.71 -1.85
N LEU A 68 -8.38 4.14 -0.88
CA LEU A 68 -9.73 4.64 -1.11
C LEU A 68 -9.76 5.96 -1.90
N GLU A 69 -8.66 6.72 -1.92
CA GLU A 69 -8.55 7.96 -2.69
C GLU A 69 -8.32 7.73 -4.19
N PHE A 70 -7.38 6.83 -4.54
CA PHE A 70 -7.06 6.55 -5.95
C PHE A 70 -7.81 5.37 -6.56
N LYS A 71 -8.50 4.57 -5.73
CA LYS A 71 -9.48 3.54 -6.10
C LYS A 71 -9.00 2.59 -7.21
N PRO A 72 -7.99 1.74 -6.95
CA PRO A 72 -7.63 0.70 -7.91
C PRO A 72 -8.72 -0.37 -8.01
N ASP A 73 -8.79 -1.11 -9.12
CA ASP A 73 -9.73 -2.24 -9.23
C ASP A 73 -9.35 -3.36 -8.24
N GLN A 74 -8.05 -3.67 -8.14
CA GLN A 74 -7.50 -4.63 -7.19
C GLN A 74 -6.35 -4.02 -6.37
N VAL A 75 -6.31 -4.32 -5.07
CA VAL A 75 -5.19 -3.97 -4.19
C VAL A 75 -4.58 -5.20 -3.56
N TYR A 76 -3.25 -5.25 -3.59
CA TYR A 76 -2.40 -6.30 -3.08
C TYR A 76 -1.56 -5.71 -1.93
N PRO A 77 -1.99 -5.87 -0.67
CA PRO A 77 -1.16 -5.51 0.46
C PRO A 77 0.13 -6.35 0.42
N TYR A 78 1.28 -5.70 0.44
CA TYR A 78 2.61 -6.34 0.46
C TYR A 78 3.52 -5.63 1.46
N HIS A 79 4.72 -6.17 1.70
CA HIS A 79 5.72 -5.52 2.56
C HIS A 79 5.16 -5.02 3.91
N TYR A 80 4.35 -5.86 4.57
CA TYR A 80 3.64 -5.52 5.81
C TYR A 80 4.31 -6.02 7.10
N ARG A 81 5.52 -6.60 6.99
CA ARG A 81 6.34 -6.94 8.16
C ARG A 81 7.00 -5.69 8.72
N GLY A 82 6.47 -5.19 9.83
CA GLY A 82 7.04 -4.07 10.56
C GLY A 82 8.03 -4.51 11.63
N ASN A 83 8.36 -3.57 12.51
CA ASN A 83 9.22 -3.77 13.65
C ASN A 83 8.71 -2.92 14.83
N PRO A 84 8.31 -3.53 15.96
CA PRO A 84 8.35 -4.96 16.23
C PRO A 84 7.19 -5.74 15.60
N ASP A 85 6.11 -5.05 15.22
CA ASP A 85 4.83 -5.69 14.89
C ASP A 85 4.63 -5.89 13.38
N VAL A 86 3.95 -6.98 13.03
CA VAL A 86 3.43 -7.21 11.67
C VAL A 86 2.10 -6.47 11.53
N SER A 87 1.90 -5.77 10.42
CA SER A 87 0.67 -5.01 10.19
C SER A 87 -0.50 -5.92 9.87
N ASP A 88 -1.67 -5.58 10.42
CA ASP A 88 -2.90 -6.36 10.32
C ASP A 88 -3.54 -6.20 8.92
N VAL A 89 -3.29 -7.18 8.05
CA VAL A 89 -3.84 -7.23 6.69
C VAL A 89 -5.36 -7.50 6.72
N GLY A 90 -5.87 -8.15 7.76
CA GLY A 90 -7.30 -8.38 7.96
C GLY A 90 -8.03 -7.05 8.19
N LYS A 91 -7.54 -6.23 9.12
CA LYS A 91 -8.04 -4.87 9.37
C LYS A 91 -7.96 -4.00 8.12
N PHE A 92 -6.85 -4.05 7.37
CA PHE A 92 -6.72 -3.32 6.10
C PHE A 92 -7.86 -3.68 5.13
N LYS A 93 -8.12 -4.99 4.98
CA LYS A 93 -9.20 -5.49 4.11
C LYS A 93 -10.58 -5.01 4.57
N GLU A 94 -10.86 -5.05 5.87
CA GLU A 94 -12.11 -4.56 6.45
C GLU A 94 -12.33 -3.08 6.11
N LEU A 95 -11.34 -2.22 6.40
CA LEU A 95 -11.43 -0.78 6.14
C LEU A 95 -11.63 -0.44 4.66
N VAL A 96 -10.92 -1.12 3.75
CA VAL A 96 -11.08 -0.90 2.30
C VAL A 96 -12.48 -1.32 1.85
N ASN A 97 -12.96 -2.48 2.30
CA ASN A 97 -14.29 -2.98 1.93
C ASN A 97 -15.43 -2.10 2.49
N GLU A 98 -15.25 -1.51 3.68
CA GLU A 98 -16.19 -0.55 4.27
C GLU A 98 -16.24 0.76 3.47
N GLY A 99 -15.08 1.24 2.99
CA GLY A 99 -15.00 2.47 2.21
C GLY A 99 -15.39 2.33 0.74
N SER A 100 -15.21 1.15 0.14
CA SER A 100 -15.58 0.87 -1.25
C SER A 100 -15.76 -0.62 -1.50
N SER A 101 -16.95 -1.01 -1.96
CA SER A 101 -17.22 -2.39 -2.42
C SER A 101 -16.70 -2.69 -3.83
N GLU A 102 -16.17 -1.68 -4.54
CA GLU A 102 -15.66 -1.82 -5.90
C GLU A 102 -14.18 -2.27 -5.94
N ILE A 103 -13.45 -2.10 -4.82
CA ILE A 103 -12.03 -2.45 -4.72
C ILE A 103 -11.91 -3.90 -4.23
N GLU A 104 -11.29 -4.77 -5.02
CA GLU A 104 -10.98 -6.13 -4.58
C GLU A 104 -9.66 -6.17 -3.80
N VAL A 105 -9.72 -6.53 -2.51
CA VAL A 105 -8.52 -6.76 -1.71
C VAL A 105 -8.03 -8.20 -1.88
N VAL A 106 -6.92 -8.36 -2.59
CA VAL A 106 -6.31 -9.66 -2.91
C VAL A 106 -5.09 -9.91 -2.01
N GLN A 107 -5.28 -10.71 -0.96
CA GLN A 107 -4.20 -11.13 -0.08
C GLN A 107 -3.48 -12.35 -0.68
N LEU A 108 -2.23 -12.16 -1.08
CA LEU A 108 -1.33 -13.24 -1.49
C LEU A 108 -0.51 -13.72 -0.29
N ASP A 109 -0.06 -14.96 -0.36
CA ASP A 109 0.87 -15.53 0.62
C ASP A 109 2.31 -15.09 0.29
N TRP A 110 2.67 -13.88 0.73
CA TRP A 110 4.00 -13.32 0.55
C TRP A 110 5.05 -13.95 1.47
N TYR A 111 4.62 -14.64 2.52
CA TYR A 111 5.47 -15.18 3.57
C TYR A 111 5.03 -16.58 4.01
N PRO A 112 5.13 -17.59 3.11
CA PRO A 112 4.51 -18.91 3.27
C PRO A 112 5.07 -19.77 4.41
N ASN A 113 6.11 -19.30 5.10
CA ASN A 113 6.82 -20.05 6.15
C ASN A 113 6.78 -19.33 7.51
N GLU A 114 5.84 -18.39 7.68
CA GLU A 114 5.72 -17.59 8.89
C GLU A 114 4.29 -17.72 9.46
N ASP A 115 4.17 -17.74 10.79
CA ASP A 115 2.94 -18.11 11.51
C ASP A 115 2.11 -16.90 12.01
N TYR A 116 2.50 -15.67 11.66
CA TYR A 116 1.94 -14.43 12.24
C TYR A 116 0.57 -14.02 11.70
#